data_AF-A0A1V5LKJ7-F1
#
_entry.id   AF-A0A1V5LKJ7-F1
#
_cell.length_a   1.000
_cell.length_b   1.000
_cell.length_c   1.000
_cell.angle_alpha   90.00
_cell.angle_beta   90.00
_cell.angle_gamma   90.00
#
_symmetry.space_group_name_H-M   'P 1'
#
loop_
_entity.id
_entity.type
_entity.pdbx_description
1 polymer ?
#
loop_
_entity_poly.entity_id
_entity_poly.type
_entity_poly.pdbx_seq_one_letter_code
_entity_poly.pdbx_strand_id
1 'polypeptide(L)'
;MENDYRLPKDFNSYLYLSQVLQAEGVKRAFHAHRGAMPYCMGSLYWQIDDCWPVASWSSIDYHGRWKALHYFIREACKTFLLVPVEAEGVLQVKVVSDSLSNTAAELELVVMDFSGRKGFTRTLPVAIRANSSQLCCSLPAAELLAGFERSSALLRLTLRVGERLLASDIHYFAPVKSLTLPPCTLDAGVTAAPGGCVITLRSSSLAKNLCLECSDPEGFFSDNYFDLLPGEGRTIHYRTRLTPAEVKAGLRWQTIHDTYQEEKGKEQE
;
A
#
# COMPACT_ATOMS: atom_id res chain seq x y z
N MET A 1 -6.59 -16.97 -1.98
CA MET A 1 -5.13 -16.95 -2.28
C MET A 1 -4.90 -17.04 -3.79
N GLU A 2 -5.18 -18.18 -4.42
CA GLU A 2 -4.89 -18.44 -5.86
C GLU A 2 -5.54 -17.47 -6.86
N ASN A 3 -6.68 -16.87 -6.48
CA ASN A 3 -7.36 -15.90 -7.33
C ASN A 3 -6.54 -14.61 -7.53
N ASP A 4 -5.79 -14.17 -6.52
CA ASP A 4 -5.15 -12.85 -6.49
C ASP A 4 -3.61 -12.91 -6.47
N TYR A 5 -3.04 -13.99 -5.90
CA TYR A 5 -1.61 -14.18 -5.71
C TYR A 5 -1.12 -15.48 -6.32
N ARG A 6 0.17 -15.52 -6.67
CA ARG A 6 0.87 -16.77 -7.02
C ARG A 6 0.97 -17.65 -5.78
N LEU A 7 1.09 -18.96 -5.99
CA LEU A 7 1.19 -19.92 -4.89
C LEU A 7 2.43 -19.62 -4.03
N PRO A 8 2.27 -19.50 -2.69
CA PRO A 8 3.41 -19.26 -1.81
C PRO A 8 4.35 -20.46 -1.80
N LYS A 9 5.66 -20.19 -1.75
CA LYS A 9 6.72 -21.19 -1.78
C LYS A 9 6.88 -21.96 -0.46
N ASP A 10 6.40 -21.40 0.65
CA ASP A 10 6.51 -21.96 2.00
C ASP A 10 5.43 -21.41 2.94
N PHE A 11 5.39 -21.94 4.17
CA PHE A 11 4.40 -21.56 5.19
C PHE A 11 4.54 -20.09 5.63
N ASN A 12 5.77 -19.57 5.76
CA ASN A 12 5.99 -18.17 6.15
C ASN A 12 5.44 -17.21 5.08
N SER A 13 5.67 -17.52 3.80
CA SER A 13 5.11 -16.79 2.66
C SER A 13 3.58 -16.88 2.65
N TYR A 14 3.01 -18.03 2.99
CA TYR A 14 1.56 -18.18 3.16
C TYR A 14 1.00 -17.28 4.27
N LEU A 15 1.66 -17.23 5.44
CA LEU A 15 1.24 -16.38 6.55
C LEU A 15 1.25 -14.90 6.16
N TYR A 16 2.35 -14.42 5.58
CA TYR A 16 2.45 -13.04 5.08
C TYR A 16 1.36 -12.74 4.03
N LEU A 17 1.24 -13.57 2.99
CA LEU A 17 0.24 -13.35 1.93
C LEU A 17 -1.20 -13.41 2.46
N SER A 18 -1.49 -14.25 3.46
CA SER A 18 -2.82 -14.33 4.05
C SER A 18 -3.25 -13.00 4.66
N GLN A 19 -2.33 -12.31 5.35
CA GLN A 19 -2.58 -10.99 5.92
C GLN A 19 -2.69 -9.91 4.83
N VAL A 20 -1.82 -9.92 3.83
CA VAL A 20 -1.90 -8.94 2.73
C VAL A 20 -3.20 -9.11 1.93
N LEU A 21 -3.60 -10.35 1.64
CA LEU A 21 -4.88 -10.64 0.99
C LEU A 21 -6.07 -10.08 1.78
N GLN A 22 -6.10 -10.32 3.10
CA GLN A 22 -7.11 -9.77 3.98
C GLN A 22 -7.11 -8.24 3.92
N ALA A 23 -5.94 -7.62 4.03
CA ALA A 23 -5.77 -6.17 4.04
C ALA A 23 -6.24 -5.51 2.73
N GLU A 24 -5.83 -6.04 1.58
CA GLU A 24 -6.25 -5.56 0.24
C GLU A 24 -7.76 -5.73 0.04
N GLY A 25 -8.32 -6.88 0.43
CA GLY A 25 -9.75 -7.15 0.32
C GLY A 25 -10.61 -6.16 1.12
N VAL A 26 -10.27 -5.95 2.39
CA VAL A 26 -11.03 -5.02 3.25
C VAL A 26 -10.74 -3.56 2.87
N LYS A 27 -9.51 -3.20 2.44
CA LYS A 27 -9.23 -1.86 1.87
C LYS A 27 -10.15 -1.55 0.70
N ARG A 28 -10.31 -2.49 -0.25
CA ARG A 28 -11.24 -2.33 -1.38
C ARG A 28 -12.68 -2.12 -0.91
N ALA A 29 -13.13 -2.83 0.12
CA ALA A 29 -14.45 -2.60 0.71
C ALA A 29 -14.59 -1.18 1.29
N PHE A 30 -13.59 -0.69 2.04
CA PHE A 30 -13.58 0.68 2.57
C PHE A 30 -13.62 1.74 1.46
N HIS A 31 -12.85 1.53 0.39
CA HIS A 31 -12.87 2.39 -0.79
C HIS A 31 -14.26 2.43 -1.43
N ALA A 32 -14.91 1.28 -1.58
CA ALA A 32 -16.26 1.18 -2.12
C ALA A 32 -17.29 1.86 -1.21
N HIS A 33 -17.27 1.57 0.10
CA HIS A 33 -18.20 2.13 1.07
C HIS A 33 -18.09 3.65 1.15
N ARG A 34 -16.88 4.18 1.37
CA ARG A 34 -16.63 5.63 1.46
C ARG A 34 -16.87 6.32 0.12
N GLY A 35 -16.46 5.70 -0.99
CA GLY A 35 -16.68 6.21 -2.34
C GLY A 35 -18.16 6.23 -2.77
N ALA A 36 -19.04 5.50 -2.08
CA ALA A 36 -20.48 5.42 -2.33
C ALA A 36 -21.32 6.37 -1.45
N MET A 37 -20.71 7.20 -0.61
CA MET A 37 -21.42 8.31 0.06
C MET A 37 -22.18 9.16 -0.98
N PRO A 38 -23.44 9.56 -0.72
CA PRO A 38 -24.21 9.41 0.52
C PRO A 38 -25.05 8.13 0.63
N TYR A 39 -24.99 7.21 -0.34
CA TYR A 39 -25.74 5.96 -0.30
C TYR A 39 -25.23 5.04 0.82
N CYS A 40 -23.90 4.89 0.94
CA CYS A 40 -23.27 4.20 2.05
C CYS A 40 -22.67 5.23 3.03
N MET A 41 -23.06 5.14 4.30
CA MET A 41 -22.70 6.12 5.34
C MET A 41 -21.88 5.53 6.48
N GLY A 42 -21.37 4.30 6.34
CA GLY A 42 -20.59 3.64 7.38
C GLY A 42 -19.92 2.36 6.91
N SER A 43 -18.80 2.02 7.56
CA SER A 43 -18.04 0.79 7.29
C SER A 43 -17.45 0.28 8.60
N LEU A 44 -17.96 -0.86 9.08
CA LEU A 44 -17.44 -1.57 10.24
C LEU A 44 -16.97 -2.94 9.75
N TYR A 45 -15.66 -3.20 9.79
CA TYR A 45 -15.14 -4.51 9.42
C TYR A 45 -15.22 -5.47 10.61
N TRP A 46 -15.50 -6.73 10.31
CA TRP A 46 -15.37 -7.82 11.25
C TRP A 46 -13.97 -8.43 11.11
N GLN A 47 -13.10 -8.43 12.12
CA GLN A 47 -13.23 -7.87 13.48
C GLN A 47 -11.94 -7.11 13.87
N ILE A 48 -11.96 -6.39 14.98
CA ILE A 48 -10.80 -5.58 15.39
C ILE A 48 -9.69 -6.44 16.03
N ASP A 49 -10.02 -7.29 16.99
CA ASP A 49 -9.11 -7.96 17.93
C ASP A 49 -9.40 -9.48 18.09
N ASP A 50 -8.61 -10.16 18.92
CA ASP A 50 -8.75 -11.58 19.25
C ASP A 50 -8.72 -11.84 20.77
N CYS A 51 -9.52 -12.80 21.24
CA CYS A 51 -9.54 -13.23 22.64
C CYS A 51 -8.54 -14.34 22.99
N TRP A 52 -7.85 -14.92 22.00
CA TRP A 52 -6.84 -15.98 22.15
C TRP A 52 -6.01 -16.13 20.85
N PRO A 53 -4.83 -16.81 20.87
CA PRO A 53 -4.04 -17.04 19.66
C PRO A 53 -4.77 -17.95 18.66
N VAL A 54 -5.30 -17.38 17.58
CA VAL A 54 -6.15 -18.09 16.62
C VAL A 54 -6.04 -17.51 15.21
N ALA A 55 -6.40 -18.29 14.20
CA ALA A 55 -6.72 -17.76 12.88
C ALA A 55 -8.11 -17.11 12.91
N SER A 56 -8.19 -15.82 12.63
CA SER A 56 -9.43 -15.03 12.67
C SER A 56 -9.41 -13.89 11.64
N TRP A 57 -10.49 -13.11 11.62
CA TRP A 57 -10.63 -11.89 10.82
C TRP A 57 -10.10 -10.63 11.54
N SER A 58 -9.41 -10.77 12.67
CA SER A 58 -8.90 -9.62 13.42
C SER A 58 -7.88 -8.82 12.61
N SER A 59 -7.79 -7.52 12.88
CA SER A 59 -6.70 -6.66 12.40
C SER A 59 -5.55 -6.56 13.40
N ILE A 60 -5.84 -6.81 14.68
CA ILE A 60 -4.90 -6.86 15.80
C ILE A 60 -5.00 -8.26 16.40
N ASP A 61 -3.88 -8.96 16.56
CA ASP A 61 -3.91 -10.30 17.16
C ASP A 61 -4.00 -10.26 18.69
N TYR A 62 -4.11 -11.44 19.31
CA TYR A 62 -4.22 -11.60 20.76
C TYR A 62 -3.10 -10.92 21.56
N HIS A 63 -1.90 -10.80 21.00
CA HIS A 63 -0.75 -10.17 21.64
C HIS A 63 -0.71 -8.65 21.39
N GLY A 64 -1.74 -8.07 20.78
CA GLY A 64 -1.80 -6.65 20.45
C GLY A 64 -0.99 -6.28 19.20
N ARG A 65 -0.50 -7.26 18.43
CA ARG A 65 0.34 -7.00 17.24
C ARG A 65 -0.55 -6.64 16.06
N TRP A 66 -0.21 -5.55 15.39
CA TRP A 66 -0.91 -5.13 14.19
C TRP A 66 -0.59 -6.07 13.03
N LYS A 67 -1.64 -6.64 12.43
CA LYS A 67 -1.59 -7.32 11.13
C LYS A 67 -1.59 -6.29 10.00
N ALA A 68 -1.31 -6.74 8.78
CA ALA A 68 -1.38 -5.90 7.58
C ALA A 68 -2.68 -5.08 7.48
N LEU A 69 -3.81 -5.69 7.83
CA LEU A 69 -5.13 -5.06 7.79
C LEU A 69 -5.18 -3.76 8.60
N HIS A 70 -4.57 -3.71 9.80
CA HIS A 70 -4.69 -2.52 10.65
C HIS A 70 -3.97 -1.31 10.06
N TYR A 71 -2.79 -1.53 9.45
CA TYR A 71 -2.08 -0.48 8.71
C TYR A 71 -2.89 0.02 7.52
N PHE A 72 -3.54 -0.89 6.78
CA PHE A 72 -4.36 -0.54 5.61
C PHE A 72 -5.60 0.26 5.99
N ILE A 73 -6.29 -0.13 7.07
CA ILE A 73 -7.49 0.59 7.53
C ILE A 73 -7.14 1.95 8.11
N ARG A 74 -6.00 2.11 8.79
CA ARG A 74 -5.52 3.42 9.23
C ARG A 74 -5.40 4.38 8.04
N GLU A 75 -4.88 3.93 6.92
CA GLU A 75 -4.79 4.72 5.68
C GLU A 75 -6.17 4.95 5.05
N ALA A 76 -6.99 3.90 4.94
CA ALA A 76 -8.33 3.96 4.36
C ALA A 76 -9.34 4.80 5.16
N CYS A 77 -9.04 5.11 6.44
CA CYS A 77 -9.83 5.96 7.33
C CYS A 77 -9.30 7.40 7.43
N LYS A 78 -8.28 7.79 6.65
CA LYS A 78 -7.82 9.19 6.63
C LYS A 78 -8.91 10.15 6.16
N THR A 79 -8.85 11.39 6.64
CA THR A 79 -9.82 12.45 6.32
C THR A 79 -9.99 12.64 4.81
N PHE A 80 -8.91 12.56 4.04
CA PHE A 80 -8.95 12.54 2.59
C PHE A 80 -8.54 11.16 2.09
N LEU A 81 -9.27 10.65 1.11
CA LEU A 81 -9.00 9.36 0.47
C LEU A 81 -9.14 9.49 -1.04
N LEU A 82 -8.21 8.91 -1.77
CA LEU A 82 -8.31 8.75 -3.22
C LEU A 82 -8.85 7.34 -3.51
N VAL A 83 -9.84 7.25 -4.38
CA VAL A 83 -10.45 5.97 -4.77
C VAL A 83 -10.33 5.83 -6.28
N PRO A 84 -9.21 5.28 -6.78
CA PRO A 84 -9.05 4.90 -8.17
C PRO A 84 -9.83 3.60 -8.45
N VAL A 85 -10.65 3.61 -9.50
CA VAL A 85 -11.39 2.43 -9.98
C VAL A 85 -11.28 2.38 -11.49
N GLU A 86 -10.75 1.29 -12.01
CA GLU A 86 -10.71 1.03 -13.44
C GLU A 86 -11.84 0.08 -13.82
N ALA A 87 -12.69 0.50 -14.76
CA ALA A 87 -13.75 -0.31 -15.34
C ALA A 87 -13.80 -0.08 -16.84
N GLU A 88 -13.93 -1.15 -17.62
CA GLU A 88 -14.06 -1.09 -19.08
C GLU A 88 -12.93 -0.27 -19.76
N GLY A 89 -11.71 -0.34 -19.23
CA GLY A 89 -10.54 0.37 -19.76
C GLY A 89 -10.50 1.86 -19.45
N VAL A 90 -11.38 2.36 -18.58
CA VAL A 90 -11.40 3.75 -18.12
C VAL A 90 -11.11 3.79 -16.62
N LEU A 91 -10.11 4.58 -16.23
CA LEU A 91 -9.81 4.88 -14.84
C LEU A 91 -10.62 6.08 -14.37
N GLN A 92 -11.43 5.87 -13.35
CA GLN A 92 -12.12 6.92 -12.60
C GLN A 92 -11.40 7.14 -11.26
N VAL A 93 -11.15 8.40 -10.92
CA VAL A 93 -10.57 8.75 -9.62
C VAL A 93 -11.59 9.59 -8.85
N LYS A 94 -12.11 9.03 -7.75
CA LYS A 94 -12.88 9.81 -6.78
C LYS A 94 -11.98 10.33 -5.67
N VAL A 95 -12.35 11.48 -5.12
CA VAL A 95 -11.85 11.95 -3.83
C VAL A 95 -12.97 11.87 -2.81
N VAL A 96 -12.68 11.28 -1.66
CA VAL A 96 -13.52 11.33 -0.47
C VAL A 96 -12.89 12.32 0.50
N SER A 97 -13.73 13.16 1.11
CA SER A 97 -13.33 14.07 2.18
C SER A 97 -14.33 14.02 3.31
N ASP A 98 -13.84 13.72 4.51
CA ASP A 98 -14.61 13.84 5.76
C ASP A 98 -14.39 15.22 6.42
N SER A 99 -13.69 16.14 5.74
CA SER A 99 -13.47 17.51 6.21
C SER A 99 -14.79 18.27 6.30
N LEU A 100 -14.96 19.11 7.32
CA LEU A 100 -16.13 19.99 7.44
C LEU A 100 -16.00 21.28 6.62
N SER A 101 -14.85 21.52 5.99
CA SER A 101 -14.59 22.67 5.12
C SER A 101 -14.21 22.24 3.71
N ASN A 102 -14.65 23.04 2.73
CA ASN A 102 -14.19 22.91 1.35
C ASN A 102 -12.67 23.08 1.26
N THR A 103 -12.04 22.38 0.34
CA THR A 103 -10.58 22.38 0.15
C THR A 103 -10.26 22.49 -1.34
N ALA A 104 -9.48 23.50 -1.73
CA ALA A 104 -8.88 23.56 -3.05
C ALA A 104 -7.52 22.84 -3.00
N ALA A 105 -7.35 21.81 -3.83
CA ALA A 105 -6.18 20.94 -3.85
C ALA A 105 -5.71 20.68 -5.29
N GLU A 106 -4.54 20.07 -5.42
CA GLU A 106 -4.01 19.59 -6.71
C GLU A 106 -3.87 18.07 -6.66
N LEU A 107 -4.37 17.40 -7.69
CA LEU A 107 -4.20 15.97 -7.90
C LEU A 107 -3.15 15.76 -8.99
N GLU A 108 -2.05 15.12 -8.62
CA GLU A 108 -0.99 14.66 -9.51
C GLU A 108 -1.17 13.17 -9.81
N LEU A 109 -1.08 12.83 -11.09
CA LEU A 109 -1.13 11.48 -11.65
C LEU A 109 0.21 11.20 -12.34
N VAL A 110 0.95 10.20 -11.86
CA VAL A 110 2.24 9.79 -12.45
C VAL A 110 2.21 8.31 -12.75
N VAL A 111 2.29 7.93 -14.02
CA VAL A 111 2.53 6.54 -14.42
C VAL A 111 4.02 6.27 -14.43
N MET A 112 4.43 5.12 -13.89
CA MET A 112 5.82 4.68 -13.90
C MET A 112 5.90 3.16 -13.95
N ASP A 113 7.01 2.64 -14.47
CA ASP A 113 7.34 1.23 -14.28
C ASP A 113 7.98 0.95 -12.92
N PHE A 114 8.16 -0.34 -12.63
CA PHE A 114 8.73 -0.82 -11.37
C PHE A 114 10.23 -0.54 -11.19
N SER A 115 10.91 0.00 -12.21
CA SER A 115 12.28 0.52 -12.10
C SER A 115 12.34 2.01 -11.78
N GLY A 116 11.20 2.71 -11.89
CA GLY A 116 11.08 4.14 -11.62
C GLY A 116 11.10 5.02 -12.85
N ARG A 117 11.13 4.44 -14.06
CA ARG A 117 11.00 5.21 -15.29
C ARG A 117 9.57 5.77 -15.37
N LYS A 118 9.47 7.10 -15.28
CA LYS A 118 8.20 7.82 -15.38
C LYS A 118 7.76 7.92 -16.84
N GLY A 119 6.46 7.80 -17.05
CA GLY A 119 5.77 8.01 -18.32
C GLY A 119 4.82 9.19 -18.22
N PHE A 120 3.52 8.93 -18.42
CA PHE A 120 2.47 9.93 -18.30
C PHE A 120 2.53 10.66 -16.96
N THR A 121 2.47 11.99 -17.02
CA THR A 121 2.36 12.86 -15.84
C THR A 121 1.30 13.92 -16.11
N ARG A 122 0.37 14.09 -15.17
CA ARG A 122 -0.66 15.14 -15.26
C ARG A 122 -1.01 15.65 -13.87
N THR A 123 -1.05 16.97 -13.74
CA THR A 123 -1.56 17.65 -12.55
C THR A 123 -2.84 18.39 -12.91
N LEU A 124 -3.86 18.27 -12.06
CA LEU A 124 -5.13 18.99 -12.23
C LEU A 124 -5.62 19.59 -10.91
N PRO A 125 -6.22 20.80 -10.96
CA PRO A 125 -6.85 21.39 -9.79
C PRO A 125 -8.13 20.62 -9.44
N VAL A 126 -8.38 20.43 -8.15
CA VAL A 126 -9.57 19.75 -7.61
C VAL A 126 -10.19 20.60 -6.50
N ALA A 127 -11.45 20.99 -6.69
CA ALA A 127 -12.24 21.65 -5.66
C ALA A 127 -13.02 20.60 -4.85
N ILE A 128 -12.53 20.25 -3.67
CA ILE A 128 -13.08 19.22 -2.79
C ILE A 128 -14.15 19.83 -1.88
N ARG A 129 -15.38 19.35 -1.98
CA ARG A 129 -16.47 19.78 -1.08
C ARG A 129 -16.32 19.13 0.29
N ALA A 130 -16.73 19.85 1.32
CA ALA A 130 -16.85 19.31 2.67
C ALA A 130 -17.73 18.06 2.69
N ASN A 131 -17.33 17.07 3.48
CA ASN A 131 -18.07 15.84 3.81
C ASN A 131 -18.72 15.18 2.58
N SER A 132 -17.89 14.83 1.59
CA SER A 132 -18.36 14.39 0.27
C SER A 132 -17.48 13.31 -0.35
N SER A 133 -18.09 12.54 -1.27
CA SER A 133 -17.41 11.72 -2.27
C SER A 133 -17.74 12.28 -3.65
N GLN A 134 -16.72 12.56 -4.47
CA GLN A 134 -16.91 13.14 -5.79
C GLN A 134 -15.89 12.62 -6.81
N LEU A 135 -16.32 12.48 -8.05
CA LEU A 135 -15.44 12.15 -9.17
C LEU A 135 -14.56 13.37 -9.50
N CYS A 136 -13.25 13.19 -9.50
CA CYS A 136 -12.27 14.23 -9.84
C CYS A 136 -11.93 14.21 -11.33
N CYS A 137 -11.63 13.02 -11.85
CA CYS A 137 -11.25 12.84 -13.24
C CYS A 137 -11.59 11.42 -13.73
N SER A 138 -11.71 11.29 -15.04
CA SER A 138 -11.91 10.02 -15.74
C SER A 138 -11.02 10.02 -16.97
N LEU A 139 -10.16 9.02 -17.12
CA LEU A 139 -9.16 8.94 -18.19
C LEU A 139 -9.07 7.52 -18.75
N PRO A 140 -8.93 7.34 -20.07
CA PRO A 140 -8.65 6.02 -20.64
C PRO A 140 -7.36 5.44 -20.06
N ALA A 141 -7.38 4.19 -19.61
CA ALA A 141 -6.19 3.52 -19.09
C ALA A 141 -5.08 3.42 -20.15
N ALA A 142 -5.45 3.29 -21.43
CA ALA A 142 -4.51 3.30 -22.55
C ALA A 142 -3.76 4.63 -22.69
N GLU A 143 -4.42 5.77 -22.44
CA GLU A 143 -3.78 7.10 -22.42
C GLU A 143 -2.79 7.21 -21.28
N LEU A 144 -3.19 6.78 -20.08
CA LEU A 144 -2.33 6.78 -18.89
C LEU A 144 -1.09 5.90 -19.09
N LEU A 145 -1.28 4.70 -19.63
CA LEU A 145 -0.18 3.75 -19.85
C LEU A 145 0.81 4.24 -20.90
N ALA A 146 0.37 5.00 -21.91
CA ALA A 146 1.26 5.61 -22.91
C ALA A 146 2.36 4.66 -23.46
N GLY A 147 2.01 3.38 -23.69
CA GLY A 147 2.92 2.35 -24.19
C GLY A 147 3.64 1.51 -23.12
N PHE A 148 3.42 1.76 -21.83
CA PHE A 148 3.83 0.83 -20.77
C PHE A 148 2.92 -0.40 -20.74
N GLU A 149 3.52 -1.56 -20.43
CA GLU A 149 2.79 -2.80 -20.22
C GLU A 149 2.02 -2.77 -18.90
N ARG A 150 0.78 -3.30 -18.91
CA ARG A 150 -0.10 -3.29 -17.73
C ARG A 150 0.49 -4.06 -16.54
N SER A 151 1.27 -5.11 -16.81
CA SER A 151 1.90 -5.96 -15.81
C SER A 151 3.15 -5.35 -15.18
N SER A 152 3.73 -4.30 -15.77
CA SER A 152 4.99 -3.69 -15.31
C SER A 152 4.87 -2.22 -14.93
N ALA A 153 3.64 -1.69 -14.90
CA ALA A 153 3.36 -0.29 -14.60
C ALA A 153 2.37 -0.11 -13.45
N LEU A 154 2.50 1.03 -12.79
CA LEU A 154 1.58 1.53 -11.79
C LEU A 154 1.30 3.01 -12.04
N LEU A 155 0.19 3.49 -11.49
CA LEU A 155 -0.14 4.89 -11.38
C LEU A 155 -0.02 5.32 -9.92
N ARG A 156 0.84 6.29 -9.65
CA ARG A 156 0.90 7.01 -8.39
C ARG A 156 -0.05 8.19 -8.44
N LEU A 157 -0.95 8.28 -7.45
CA LEU A 157 -1.83 9.41 -7.25
C LEU A 157 -1.38 10.16 -5.99
N THR A 158 -1.28 11.50 -6.10
CA THR A 158 -0.88 12.36 -4.98
C THR A 158 -1.79 13.58 -4.92
N LEU A 159 -2.47 13.79 -3.80
CA LEU A 159 -3.35 14.93 -3.55
C LEU A 159 -2.70 15.88 -2.54
N ARG A 160 -2.49 17.15 -2.93
CA ARG A 160 -1.79 18.13 -2.09
C ARG A 160 -2.48 19.50 -2.02
N VAL A 161 -2.14 20.24 -0.98
CA VAL A 161 -2.38 21.69 -0.87
C VAL A 161 -1.03 22.35 -0.62
N GLY A 162 -0.46 22.97 -1.66
CA GLY A 162 0.96 23.35 -1.66
C GLY A 162 1.84 22.13 -1.35
N GLU A 163 2.73 22.25 -0.37
CA GLU A 163 3.61 21.15 0.06
C GLU A 163 2.89 20.09 0.90
N ARG A 164 1.71 20.39 1.47
CA ARG A 164 1.01 19.49 2.38
C ARG A 164 0.35 18.34 1.63
N LEU A 165 0.81 17.12 1.89
CA LEU A 165 0.16 15.89 1.43
C LEU A 165 -1.17 15.67 2.16
N LEU A 166 -2.27 15.56 1.42
CA LEU A 166 -3.59 15.20 1.95
C LEU A 166 -3.84 13.69 1.86
N ALA A 167 -3.57 13.10 0.70
CA ALA A 167 -3.76 11.69 0.42
C ALA A 167 -2.84 11.24 -0.71
N SER A 168 -2.53 9.95 -0.74
CA SER A 168 -1.87 9.31 -1.89
C SER A 168 -2.34 7.87 -2.01
N ASP A 169 -2.35 7.33 -3.22
CA ASP A 169 -2.64 5.93 -3.47
C ASP A 169 -1.87 5.43 -4.69
N ILE A 170 -1.83 4.11 -4.87
CA ILE A 170 -1.23 3.45 -6.01
C ILE A 170 -2.29 2.59 -6.68
N HIS A 171 -2.50 2.81 -7.98
CA HIS A 171 -3.31 1.95 -8.82
C HIS A 171 -2.42 1.05 -9.67
N TYR A 172 -2.72 -0.25 -9.68
CA TYR A 172 -2.07 -1.23 -10.54
C TYR A 172 -3.01 -1.59 -11.70
N PHE A 173 -2.45 -1.68 -12.91
CA PHE A 173 -3.22 -1.96 -14.12
C PHE A 173 -3.44 -3.45 -14.38
N ALA A 174 -2.92 -4.33 -13.53
CA ALA A 174 -3.15 -5.77 -13.61
C ALA A 174 -3.30 -6.38 -12.21
N PRO A 175 -3.98 -7.54 -12.08
CA PRO A 175 -4.02 -8.29 -10.84
C PRO A 175 -2.61 -8.61 -10.32
N VAL A 176 -2.43 -8.66 -9.00
CA VAL A 176 -1.11 -8.81 -8.36
C VAL A 176 -0.34 -10.03 -8.90
N LYS A 177 -0.99 -11.19 -9.05
CA LYS A 177 -0.38 -12.40 -9.63
C LYS A 177 0.17 -12.24 -11.05
N SER A 178 -0.38 -11.29 -11.82
CA SER A 178 0.00 -10.99 -13.20
C SER A 178 1.05 -9.90 -13.32
N LEU A 179 1.47 -9.29 -12.20
CA LEU A 179 2.53 -8.28 -12.22
C LEU A 179 3.90 -8.92 -12.41
N THR A 180 4.74 -8.26 -13.18
CA THR A 180 6.16 -8.61 -13.36
C THR A 180 6.98 -7.88 -12.30
N LEU A 181 6.76 -8.22 -11.04
CA LEU A 181 7.45 -7.58 -9.92
C LEU A 181 8.96 -7.89 -9.97
N PRO A 182 9.84 -6.89 -9.87
CA PRO A 182 11.27 -7.11 -9.86
C PRO A 182 11.72 -7.63 -8.48
N PRO A 183 12.88 -8.31 -8.40
CA PRO A 183 13.58 -8.44 -7.14
C PRO A 183 13.92 -7.05 -6.58
N CYS A 184 13.92 -6.93 -5.26
CA CYS A 184 14.17 -5.68 -4.55
C CYS A 184 15.28 -5.86 -3.51
N THR A 185 16.28 -4.98 -3.56
CA THR A 185 17.27 -4.81 -2.50
C THR A 185 16.96 -3.51 -1.77
N LEU A 186 16.80 -3.58 -0.45
CA LEU A 186 16.58 -2.42 0.40
C LEU A 186 17.89 -1.87 0.93
N ASP A 187 18.06 -0.56 0.80
CA ASP A 187 19.02 0.20 1.60
C ASP A 187 18.30 0.68 2.87
N ALA A 188 18.81 0.24 4.03
CA ALA A 188 18.22 0.49 5.34
C ALA A 188 19.23 1.15 6.28
N GLY A 189 18.94 2.41 6.63
CA GLY A 189 19.60 3.15 7.70
C GLY A 189 18.83 3.00 9.01
N VAL A 190 19.53 2.85 10.13
CA VAL A 190 18.92 2.82 11.47
C VAL A 190 19.66 3.79 12.38
N THR A 191 18.93 4.71 12.99
CA THR A 191 19.47 5.70 13.92
C THR A 191 18.67 5.72 15.23
N ALA A 192 19.31 6.15 16.31
CA ALA A 192 18.65 6.26 17.61
C ALA A 192 17.58 7.36 17.60
N ALA A 193 16.48 7.12 18.31
CA ALA A 193 15.44 8.12 18.55
C ALA A 193 14.82 7.94 19.95
N PRO A 194 14.16 8.95 20.51
CA PRO A 194 13.43 8.79 21.77
C PRO A 194 12.43 7.63 21.71
N GLY A 195 12.56 6.67 22.62
CA GLY A 195 11.66 5.50 22.69
C GLY A 195 11.93 4.39 21.66
N GLY A 196 13.04 4.43 20.94
CA GLY A 196 13.44 3.35 20.03
C GLY A 196 14.41 3.81 18.94
N CYS A 197 14.08 3.51 17.68
CA CYS A 197 14.89 3.81 16.51
C CYS A 197 14.08 4.50 15.41
N VAL A 198 14.78 5.21 14.53
CA VAL A 198 14.26 5.62 13.22
C VAL A 198 14.92 4.76 12.16
N ILE A 199 14.10 4.17 11.28
CA ILE A 199 14.55 3.38 10.15
C ILE A 199 14.25 4.16 8.87
N THR A 200 15.27 4.38 8.05
CA THR A 200 15.15 5.02 6.73
C THR A 200 15.36 3.97 5.66
N LEU A 201 14.37 3.77 4.80
CA LEU A 201 14.35 2.76 3.75
C LEU A 201 14.39 3.41 2.39
N ARG A 202 15.18 2.84 1.47
CA ARG A 202 15.20 3.17 0.05
C ARG A 202 15.26 1.90 -0.77
N SER A 203 14.70 1.96 -1.97
CA SER A 203 14.79 0.89 -2.95
C SER A 203 15.06 1.46 -4.34
N SER A 204 15.81 0.72 -5.16
CA SER A 204 16.02 1.00 -6.58
C SER A 204 14.90 0.46 -7.47
N SER A 205 14.05 -0.43 -6.95
CA SER A 205 12.89 -1.01 -7.64
C SER A 205 11.65 -0.98 -6.75
N LEU A 206 10.47 -1.28 -7.29
CA LEU A 206 9.25 -1.40 -6.49
C LEU A 206 9.39 -2.52 -5.44
N ALA A 207 9.28 -2.18 -4.16
CA ALA A 207 9.07 -3.15 -3.08
C ALA A 207 7.57 -3.22 -2.78
N LYS A 208 6.87 -4.18 -3.39
CA LYS A 208 5.42 -4.30 -3.25
C LYS A 208 5.02 -4.95 -1.91
N ASN A 209 4.13 -4.26 -1.18
CA ASN A 209 3.59 -4.61 0.15
C ASN A 209 4.68 -4.97 1.18
N LEU A 210 5.78 -4.21 1.19
CA LEU A 210 6.95 -4.42 2.05
C LEU A 210 6.55 -4.62 3.52
N CYS A 211 6.78 -5.83 4.02
CA CYS A 211 6.69 -6.20 5.43
C CYS A 211 8.07 -6.12 6.08
N LEU A 212 8.15 -5.47 7.22
CA LEU A 212 9.32 -5.38 8.08
C LEU A 212 9.11 -6.20 9.34
N GLU A 213 10.14 -6.92 9.73
CA GLU A 213 10.18 -7.75 10.92
C GLU A 213 11.48 -7.51 11.68
N CYS A 214 11.43 -7.63 13.00
CA CYS A 214 12.61 -7.57 13.85
C CYS A 214 12.39 -8.49 15.06
N SER A 215 13.48 -8.90 15.72
CA SER A 215 13.46 -9.90 16.77
C SER A 215 12.84 -9.46 18.11
N ASP A 216 12.42 -8.20 18.25
CA ASP A 216 11.76 -7.70 19.46
C ASP A 216 10.26 -8.00 19.43
N PRO A 217 9.75 -8.91 20.29
CA PRO A 217 8.32 -9.27 20.31
C PRO A 217 7.41 -8.11 20.75
N GLU A 218 7.95 -7.13 21.49
CA GLU A 218 7.23 -5.93 21.93
C GLU A 218 7.43 -4.73 20.99
N GLY A 219 8.16 -4.95 19.89
CA GLY A 219 8.49 -3.94 18.92
C GLY A 219 7.26 -3.45 18.15
N PHE A 220 7.21 -2.15 17.86
CA PHE A 220 6.12 -1.56 17.09
C PHE A 220 6.65 -0.66 15.97
N PHE A 221 6.31 -0.99 14.74
CA PHE A 221 6.58 -0.14 13.58
C PHE A 221 5.46 0.89 13.43
N SER A 222 5.81 2.16 13.31
CA SER A 222 4.84 3.22 13.02
C SER A 222 4.15 3.01 11.67
N ASP A 223 4.75 2.21 10.79
CA ASP A 223 4.24 1.90 9.47
C ASP A 223 4.81 0.57 8.95
N ASN A 224 3.99 -0.23 8.28
CA ASN A 224 4.38 -1.54 7.75
C ASN A 224 3.45 -1.95 6.59
N TYR A 225 3.79 -3.01 5.84
CA TYR A 225 3.01 -3.58 4.73
C TYR A 225 2.73 -2.62 3.55
N PHE A 226 3.60 -1.64 3.33
CA PHE A 226 3.39 -0.59 2.34
C PHE A 226 4.17 -0.83 1.06
N ASP A 227 3.75 -0.20 -0.04
CA ASP A 227 4.58 -0.14 -1.25
C ASP A 227 5.70 0.89 -1.06
N LEU A 228 6.95 0.51 -1.34
CA LEU A 228 8.09 1.43 -1.46
C LEU A 228 8.43 1.62 -2.93
N LEU A 229 8.15 2.82 -3.45
CA LEU A 229 8.42 3.14 -4.84
C LEU A 229 9.92 3.37 -5.09
N PRO A 230 10.42 3.04 -6.30
CA PRO A 230 11.81 3.28 -6.67
C PRO A 230 12.18 4.76 -6.56
N GLY A 231 13.31 5.03 -5.91
CA GLY A 231 13.81 6.40 -5.69
C GLY A 231 13.12 7.17 -4.57
N GLU A 232 12.04 6.65 -3.97
CA GLU A 232 11.42 7.23 -2.79
C GLU A 232 12.08 6.71 -1.51
N GLY A 233 12.31 7.62 -0.55
CA GLY A 233 12.72 7.25 0.79
C GLY A 233 11.51 7.19 1.72
N ARG A 234 11.44 6.17 2.58
CA ARG A 234 10.45 6.12 3.67
C ARG A 234 11.15 6.10 5.01
N THR A 235 10.66 6.94 5.92
CA THR A 235 11.14 6.99 7.30
C THR A 235 10.06 6.44 8.21
N ILE A 236 10.42 5.49 9.07
CA ILE A 236 9.51 4.87 10.03
C ILE A 236 10.13 4.93 11.42
N HIS A 237 9.28 5.16 12.43
CA HIS A 237 9.68 5.02 13.82
C HIS A 237 9.45 3.58 14.25
N TYR A 238 10.47 2.97 14.83
CA TYR A 238 10.38 1.65 15.44
C TYR A 238 10.53 1.78 16.95
N ARG A 239 9.43 1.62 17.68
CA ARG A 239 9.43 1.63 19.15
C ARG A 239 9.93 0.28 19.62
N THR A 240 11.03 0.27 20.36
CA THR A 240 11.72 -0.94 20.80
C THR A 240 12.66 -0.60 21.98
N ARG A 241 13.08 -1.62 22.72
CA ARG A 241 14.17 -1.51 23.71
C ARG A 241 15.55 -1.84 23.11
N LEU A 242 15.59 -2.34 21.88
CA LEU A 242 16.83 -2.66 21.19
C LEU A 242 17.61 -1.40 20.80
N THR A 243 18.93 -1.51 20.79
CA THR A 243 19.82 -0.49 20.25
C THR A 243 19.72 -0.42 18.72
N PRO A 244 20.12 0.69 18.08
CA PRO A 244 20.15 0.78 16.62
C PRO A 244 20.98 -0.32 15.94
N ALA A 245 22.06 -0.77 16.58
CA ALA A 245 22.91 -1.84 16.05
C ALA A 245 22.19 -3.20 16.09
N GLU A 246 21.50 -3.51 17.19
CA GLU A 246 20.68 -4.72 17.30
C GLU A 246 19.50 -4.71 16.34
N VAL A 247 18.80 -3.57 16.21
CA VAL A 247 17.73 -3.41 15.22
C VAL A 247 18.28 -3.62 13.82
N LYS A 248 19.42 -3.02 13.47
CA LYS A 248 20.03 -3.19 12.13
C LYS A 248 20.42 -4.65 11.86
N ALA A 249 20.96 -5.35 12.85
CA ALA A 249 21.34 -6.76 12.72
C ALA A 249 20.11 -7.70 12.65
N GLY A 250 19.03 -7.35 13.34
CA GLY A 250 17.79 -8.13 13.44
C GLY A 250 16.72 -7.77 12.42
N LEU A 251 16.85 -6.66 11.69
CA LEU A 251 15.87 -6.23 10.70
C LEU A 251 15.81 -7.23 9.54
N ARG A 252 14.60 -7.73 9.28
CA ARG A 252 14.26 -8.59 8.16
C ARG A 252 13.12 -7.95 7.40
N TRP A 253 12.97 -8.35 6.15
CA TRP A 253 11.87 -7.89 5.32
C TRP A 253 11.43 -8.94 4.32
N GLN A 254 10.20 -8.79 3.85
CA GLN A 254 9.61 -9.60 2.80
C GLN A 254 8.72 -8.72 1.92
N THR A 255 8.75 -8.96 0.61
CA THR A 255 7.85 -8.35 -0.38
C THR A 255 7.01 -9.42 -1.05
N ILE A 256 6.02 -9.03 -1.86
CA ILE A 256 5.26 -10.00 -2.68
C ILE A 256 6.18 -10.85 -3.59
N HIS A 257 7.21 -10.26 -4.19
CA HIS A 257 8.14 -10.97 -5.06
C HIS A 257 8.81 -12.15 -4.35
N ASP A 258 9.13 -12.00 -3.05
CA ASP A 258 9.86 -13.01 -2.28
C ASP A 258 9.01 -14.24 -1.91
N THR A 259 7.70 -14.22 -2.19
CA THR A 259 6.75 -15.23 -1.71
C THR A 259 6.58 -16.42 -2.64
N TYR A 260 6.97 -16.33 -3.90
CA TYR A 260 6.79 -17.38 -4.89
C TYR A 260 8.12 -17.75 -5.57
N GLN A 261 8.18 -18.92 -6.18
CA GLN A 261 9.26 -19.25 -7.11
C GLN A 261 8.89 -18.72 -8.50
N GLU A 262 9.85 -18.12 -9.20
CA GLU A 262 9.68 -17.93 -10.64
C GLU A 262 9.64 -19.31 -11.29
N GLU A 263 8.63 -19.57 -12.10
CA GLU A 263 8.66 -20.74 -12.98
C GLU A 263 9.90 -20.58 -13.86
N LYS A 264 10.94 -21.38 -13.60
CA LYS A 264 12.01 -21.55 -14.57
C LYS A 264 11.31 -21.96 -15.86
N GLY A 265 11.44 -21.12 -16.89
CA GLY A 265 10.78 -21.35 -18.17
C GLY A 265 10.95 -22.81 -18.55
N LYS A 266 9.85 -23.44 -18.95
CA LYS A 266 9.92 -24.65 -19.76
C LYS A 266 10.78 -24.28 -20.97
N GLU A 267 12.06 -24.61 -20.92
CA GLU A 267 12.88 -24.73 -22.12
C GLU A 267 12.08 -25.64 -23.04
N GLN A 268 11.76 -25.11 -24.22
CA GLN A 268 11.12 -25.86 -25.28
C GLN A 268 12.05 -27.03 -25.62
N GLU A 269 11.65 -28.24 -25.24
CA GLU A 269 12.08 -29.47 -25.92
C GLU A 269 11.49 -29.53 -27.33
#